data_AF-A0A935AJT1-F1
#
_entry.id   AF-A0A935AJT1-F1
#
_cell.length_a   1.000
_cell.length_b   1.000
_cell.length_c   1.000
_cell.angle_alpha   90.00
_cell.angle_beta   90.00
_cell.angle_gamma   90.00
#
_symmetry.space_group_name_H-M   'P 1'
#
loop_
_entity.id
_entity.type
_entity.pdbx_description
1 polymer ?
#
loop_
_entity_poly.entity_id
_entity_poly.type
_entity_poly.pdbx_seq_one_letter_code
_entity_poly.pdbx_strand_id
1 'polypeptide(L)'
;MRNLLNPKWLFVINTLPLVVLFFLFFGQFNIIKTLLEDSSIQLWISFGFSLGLLGLLNFAYAIYLTLKKKNVSVWFGLIALLCYIPFIYLYGYHLDSIIPFSIPQWMVSGNIFLYVGTFLMPTLVYSLFVLVSHFTPENQEYKAWVNFIIAIGIPIVGYLFTQIILPLWQPFDWGFSVHAMVILVITATLVFIFS
;
A
#
# COMPACT_ATOMS: atom_id res chain seq x y z
N MET A 1 11.71 11.23 -17.00
CA MET A 1 11.30 10.50 -15.76
C MET A 1 11.78 9.03 -15.70
N ARG A 2 12.27 8.43 -16.80
CA ARG A 2 12.71 7.02 -16.86
C ARG A 2 13.92 6.65 -15.98
N ASN A 3 14.67 7.61 -15.45
CA ASN A 3 15.77 7.33 -14.51
C ASN A 3 15.26 6.69 -13.19
N LEU A 4 13.98 6.86 -12.87
CA LEU A 4 13.35 6.20 -11.74
C LEU A 4 13.16 4.70 -11.95
N LEU A 5 13.19 4.18 -13.20
CA LEU A 5 13.16 2.74 -13.48
C LEU A 5 14.51 2.04 -13.20
N ASN A 6 15.51 2.78 -12.73
CA ASN A 6 16.79 2.22 -12.33
C ASN A 6 16.60 1.32 -11.09
N PRO A 7 17.04 0.05 -11.14
CA PRO A 7 16.84 -0.89 -10.03
C PRO A 7 17.46 -0.44 -8.71
N LYS A 8 18.44 0.47 -8.73
CA LYS A 8 19.03 1.04 -7.51
C LYS A 8 18.00 1.72 -6.60
N TRP A 9 16.93 2.27 -7.17
CA TRP A 9 15.86 2.89 -6.41
C TRP A 9 15.09 1.89 -5.54
N LEU A 10 15.03 0.62 -5.93
CA LEU A 10 14.36 -0.42 -5.13
C LEU A 10 15.01 -0.60 -3.75
N PHE A 11 16.33 -0.42 -3.64
CA PHE A 11 17.01 -0.52 -2.34
C PHE A 11 16.56 0.59 -1.37
N VAL A 12 16.37 1.80 -1.87
CA VAL A 12 16.00 2.96 -1.05
C VAL A 12 14.49 3.01 -0.78
N ILE A 13 13.68 2.68 -1.79
CA ILE A 13 12.22 2.82 -1.73
C ILE A 13 11.55 1.60 -1.09
N ASN A 14 12.12 0.41 -1.24
CA ASN A 14 11.56 -0.82 -0.70
C ASN A 14 12.44 -1.42 0.40
N THR A 15 13.69 -1.78 0.08
CA THR A 15 14.51 -2.56 1.02
C THR A 15 14.77 -1.82 2.32
N LEU A 16 15.17 -0.55 2.27
CA LEU A 16 15.48 0.23 3.48
C LEU A 16 14.23 0.43 4.38
N PRO A 17 13.08 0.94 3.87
CA PRO A 17 11.85 1.03 4.65
C PRO A 17 11.41 -0.29 5.25
N LEU A 18 11.51 -1.38 4.48
CA LEU A 18 11.08 -2.70 4.91
C LEU A 18 12.00 -3.29 5.99
N VAL A 19 13.32 -3.07 5.88
CA VAL A 19 14.27 -3.44 6.94
C VAL A 19 13.99 -2.67 8.23
N VAL A 20 13.75 -1.36 8.15
CA VAL A 20 13.38 -0.55 9.32
C VAL A 20 12.08 -1.05 9.94
N LEU A 21 11.05 -1.29 9.12
CA LEU A 21 9.78 -1.85 9.58
C LEU A 21 9.97 -3.21 10.25
N PHE A 22 10.80 -4.08 9.69
CA PHE A 22 11.08 -5.40 10.24
C PHE A 22 11.75 -5.31 11.62
N PHE A 23 12.71 -4.39 11.79
CA PHE A 23 13.34 -4.15 13.10
C PHE A 23 12.34 -3.62 14.13
N LEU A 24 11.46 -2.69 13.73
CA LEU A 24 10.41 -2.18 14.62
C LEU A 24 9.43 -3.29 15.04
N PHE A 25 9.01 -4.13 14.09
CA PHE A 25 8.15 -5.29 14.37
C PHE A 25 8.81 -6.28 15.31
N PHE A 26 10.07 -6.63 15.05
CA PHE A 26 10.81 -7.57 15.89
C PHE A 26 11.03 -7.01 17.30
N GLY A 27 11.37 -5.72 17.41
CA GLY A 27 11.49 -5.03 18.69
C GLY A 27 10.18 -5.06 19.48
N GLN A 28 9.07 -4.70 18.83
CA GLN A 28 7.75 -4.72 19.47
C GLN A 28 7.36 -6.12 19.93
N PHE A 29 7.53 -7.13 19.06
CA PHE A 29 7.19 -8.51 19.36
C PHE A 29 7.94 -8.99 20.61
N ASN A 30 9.25 -8.74 20.72
CA ASN A 30 10.03 -9.17 21.89
C ASN A 30 9.57 -8.51 23.20
N ILE A 31 9.03 -7.29 23.15
CA ILE A 31 8.51 -6.60 24.33
C ILE A 31 7.19 -7.23 24.82
N ILE A 32 6.29 -7.57 23.90
CA ILE A 32 4.93 -8.01 24.25
C ILE A 32 4.72 -9.52 24.21
N LYS A 33 5.65 -10.29 23.63
CA LYS A 33 5.51 -11.74 23.38
C LYS A 33 5.06 -12.55 24.61
N THR A 34 5.56 -12.22 25.81
CA THR A 34 5.23 -12.96 27.04
C THR A 34 3.80 -12.76 27.52
N LEU A 35 3.10 -11.75 26.99
CA LEU A 35 1.71 -11.42 27.31
C LEU A 35 0.73 -11.86 26.21
N LEU A 36 1.25 -12.36 25.08
CA LEU A 36 0.43 -12.79 23.95
C LEU A 36 -0.01 -14.23 24.11
N GLU A 37 -1.23 -14.51 23.67
CA GLU A 37 -1.72 -15.88 23.48
C GLU A 37 -1.03 -16.54 22.27
N ASP A 38 -1.03 -17.88 22.24
CA ASP A 38 -0.40 -18.66 21.17
C ASP A 38 -0.94 -18.31 19.77
N SER A 39 -2.24 -17.99 19.68
CA SER A 39 -2.91 -17.56 18.45
C SER A 39 -2.34 -16.23 17.92
N SER A 40 -2.16 -15.23 18.80
CA SER A 40 -1.53 -13.96 18.48
C SER A 40 -0.07 -14.13 18.11
N ILE A 41 0.67 -14.98 18.82
CA ILE A 41 2.07 -15.29 18.49
C ILE A 41 2.18 -15.87 17.08
N GLN A 42 1.28 -16.77 16.70
CA GLN A 42 1.26 -17.33 15.34
C GLN A 42 1.01 -16.27 14.27
N LEU A 43 0.11 -15.31 14.52
CA LEU A 43 -0.11 -14.18 13.63
C LEU A 43 1.15 -13.31 13.48
N TRP A 44 1.83 -12.98 14.58
CA TRP A 44 3.09 -12.23 14.55
C TRP A 44 4.15 -12.93 13.70
N ILE A 45 4.32 -14.24 13.87
CA ILE A 45 5.27 -15.03 13.09
C ILE A 45 4.86 -15.06 11.62
N SER A 46 3.56 -15.26 11.32
CA SER A 46 3.05 -15.31 9.95
C SER A 46 3.28 -13.98 9.22
N PHE A 47 2.85 -12.85 9.80
CA PHE A 47 3.05 -11.53 9.20
C PHE A 47 4.52 -11.13 9.12
N GLY A 48 5.32 -11.43 10.15
CA GLY A 48 6.76 -11.21 10.13
C GLY A 48 7.44 -12.02 9.03
N PHE A 49 7.09 -13.29 8.88
CA PHE A 49 7.62 -14.16 7.83
C PHE A 49 7.20 -13.69 6.44
N SER A 50 5.93 -13.36 6.23
CA SER A 50 5.44 -12.81 4.96
C SER A 50 6.14 -11.50 4.60
N LEU A 51 6.34 -10.59 5.56
CA LEU A 51 7.08 -9.34 5.33
C LEU A 51 8.54 -9.62 4.98
N GLY A 52 9.20 -10.52 5.71
CA GLY A 52 10.57 -10.93 5.44
C GLY A 52 10.72 -11.57 4.05
N LEU A 53 9.78 -12.43 3.65
CA LEU A 53 9.75 -13.05 2.32
C LEU A 53 9.58 -12.00 1.22
N LEU A 54 8.62 -11.08 1.38
CA LEU A 54 8.42 -9.98 0.43
C LEU A 54 9.69 -9.12 0.31
N GLY A 55 10.32 -8.79 1.43
CA GLY A 55 11.58 -8.04 1.45
C GLY A 55 12.71 -8.76 0.73
N LEU A 56 12.90 -10.05 1.03
CA LEU A 56 13.96 -10.86 0.43
C LEU A 56 13.77 -11.03 -1.07
N LEU A 57 12.54 -11.29 -1.52
CA LEU A 57 12.23 -11.41 -2.95
C LEU A 57 12.48 -10.10 -3.70
N ASN A 58 12.06 -8.96 -3.13
CA ASN A 58 12.32 -7.64 -3.71
C ASN A 58 13.81 -7.32 -3.76
N PHE A 59 14.54 -7.62 -2.69
CA PHE A 59 15.99 -7.41 -2.62
C PHE A 59 16.75 -8.27 -3.64
N ALA A 60 16.42 -9.56 -3.72
CA ALA A 60 17.00 -10.47 -4.71
C ALA A 60 16.70 -10.01 -6.14
N TYR A 61 15.48 -9.55 -6.41
CA TYR A 61 15.09 -8.98 -7.69
C TYR A 61 15.88 -7.70 -8.04
N ALA A 62 16.04 -6.80 -7.07
CA ALA A 62 16.82 -5.57 -7.25
C ALA A 62 18.30 -5.87 -7.55
N ILE A 63 18.91 -6.84 -6.86
CA ILE A 63 20.27 -7.31 -7.14
C ILE A 63 20.35 -7.88 -8.56
N TYR A 64 19.43 -8.79 -8.92
CA TYR A 64 19.40 -9.41 -10.23
C TYR A 64 19.35 -8.37 -11.36
N LEU A 65 18.45 -7.38 -11.25
CA LEU A 65 18.34 -6.31 -12.23
C LEU A 65 19.58 -5.43 -12.28
N THR A 66 20.19 -5.13 -11.13
CA THR A 66 21.41 -4.32 -11.04
C THR A 66 22.59 -5.02 -11.72
N LEU A 67 22.77 -6.32 -11.47
CA LEU A 67 23.81 -7.13 -12.11
C LEU A 67 23.60 -7.27 -13.63
N LYS A 68 22.35 -7.42 -14.06
CA LYS A 68 21.99 -7.50 -15.48
C LYS A 68 21.86 -6.14 -16.17
N LYS A 69 22.05 -5.03 -15.44
CA LYS A 69 21.85 -3.64 -15.92
C LYS A 69 20.52 -3.43 -16.64
N LYS A 70 19.45 -4.07 -16.14
CA LYS A 70 18.10 -3.97 -16.69
C LYS A 70 17.25 -3.01 -15.87
N ASN A 71 16.33 -2.34 -16.54
CA ASN A 71 15.31 -1.50 -15.88
C ASN A 71 14.26 -2.39 -15.19
N VAL A 72 13.58 -1.82 -14.19
CA VAL A 72 12.45 -2.45 -13.51
C VAL A 72 11.33 -2.74 -14.51
N SER A 73 10.80 -3.96 -14.49
CA SER A 73 9.74 -4.38 -15.42
C SER A 73 8.35 -3.97 -14.95
N VAL A 74 7.38 -3.94 -15.86
CA VAL A 74 5.96 -3.70 -15.56
C VAL A 74 5.41 -4.74 -14.60
N TRP A 75 5.84 -6.00 -14.79
CA TRP A 75 5.42 -7.13 -13.96
C TRP A 75 5.77 -6.91 -12.50
N PHE A 76 6.88 -6.24 -12.20
CA PHE A 76 7.20 -5.85 -10.83
C PHE A 76 6.09 -4.99 -10.23
N GLY A 77 5.65 -3.93 -10.92
CA GLY A 77 4.61 -3.04 -10.41
C GLY A 77 3.30 -3.77 -10.15
N LEU A 78 2.90 -4.67 -11.06
CA LEU A 78 1.67 -5.45 -10.90
C LEU A 78 1.76 -6.45 -9.74
N ILE A 79 2.86 -7.20 -9.64
CA ILE A 79 3.09 -8.16 -8.56
C ILE A 79 3.18 -7.45 -7.21
N ALA A 80 3.90 -6.32 -7.14
CA ALA A 80 4.03 -5.56 -5.90
C ALA A 80 2.67 -5.07 -5.40
N LEU A 81 1.80 -4.55 -6.27
CA LEU A 81 0.44 -4.17 -5.86
C LEU A 81 -0.37 -5.38 -5.38
N LEU A 82 -0.34 -6.49 -6.11
CA LEU A 82 -1.06 -7.72 -5.75
C LEU A 82 -0.55 -8.36 -4.46
N CYS A 83 0.69 -8.12 -4.05
CA CYS A 83 1.23 -8.65 -2.80
C CYS A 83 1.05 -7.68 -1.63
N TYR A 84 1.42 -6.41 -1.79
CA TYR A 84 1.44 -5.45 -0.69
C TYR A 84 0.04 -4.95 -0.31
N ILE A 85 -0.91 -4.82 -1.25
CA ILE A 85 -2.28 -4.40 -0.92
C ILE A 85 -2.98 -5.46 -0.05
N PRO A 86 -3.04 -6.76 -0.43
CA PRO A 86 -3.65 -7.77 0.43
C PRO A 86 -2.90 -7.94 1.75
N PHE A 87 -1.57 -7.80 1.77
CA PHE A 87 -0.80 -7.84 3.01
C PHE A 87 -1.26 -6.76 3.99
N ILE A 88 -1.35 -5.49 3.54
CA ILE A 88 -1.81 -4.37 4.39
C ILE A 88 -3.26 -4.59 4.83
N TYR A 89 -4.13 -5.05 3.93
CA TYR A 89 -5.53 -5.32 4.24
C TYR A 89 -5.69 -6.41 5.31
N LEU A 90 -5.02 -7.55 5.13
CA LEU A 90 -5.07 -8.66 6.08
C LEU A 90 -4.43 -8.28 7.41
N TYR A 91 -3.34 -7.51 7.39
CA TYR A 91 -2.72 -6.98 8.59
C TYR A 91 -3.67 -6.08 9.38
N GLY A 92 -4.35 -5.16 8.68
CA GLY A 92 -5.37 -4.30 9.29
C GLY A 92 -6.56 -5.08 9.83
N TYR A 93 -7.03 -6.10 9.10
CA TYR A 93 -8.15 -6.95 9.53
C TYR A 93 -7.83 -7.75 10.80
N HIS A 94 -6.59 -8.22 10.95
CA HIS A 94 -6.15 -8.98 12.12
C HIS A 94 -5.50 -8.13 13.21
N LEU A 95 -5.54 -6.81 13.11
CA LEU A 95 -4.80 -5.94 14.01
C LEU A 95 -5.14 -6.16 15.49
N ASP A 96 -6.44 -6.25 15.80
CA ASP A 96 -6.92 -6.49 17.17
C ASP A 96 -6.54 -7.88 17.70
N SER A 97 -6.21 -8.83 16.81
CA SER A 97 -5.69 -10.15 17.19
C SER A 97 -4.16 -10.16 17.32
N ILE A 98 -3.46 -9.33 16.56
CA ILE A 98 -2.00 -9.16 16.63
C ILE A 98 -1.63 -8.40 17.91
N ILE A 99 -2.37 -7.34 18.23
CA ILE A 99 -2.17 -6.53 19.44
C ILE A 99 -3.52 -6.45 20.16
N PRO A 100 -3.85 -7.46 20.99
CA PRO A 100 -5.11 -7.47 21.72
C PRO A 100 -5.16 -6.35 22.76
N PHE A 101 -6.37 -5.90 23.09
CA PHE A 101 -6.62 -4.88 24.11
C PHE A 101 -6.11 -5.25 25.51
N SER A 102 -5.80 -6.53 25.76
CA SER A 102 -5.15 -6.99 26.99
C SER A 102 -3.72 -6.46 27.16
N ILE A 103 -3.05 -6.07 26.06
CA ILE A 103 -1.72 -5.49 26.09
C ILE A 103 -1.80 -4.01 26.48
N PRO A 104 -1.13 -3.57 27.57
CA PRO A 104 -1.11 -2.17 27.94
C PRO A 104 -0.48 -1.29 26.85
N GLN A 105 -1.15 -0.19 26.51
CA GLN A 105 -0.73 0.70 25.41
C GLN A 105 0.66 1.31 25.61
N TRP A 106 1.11 1.50 26.85
CA TRP A 106 2.47 2.01 27.14
C TRP A 106 3.59 1.01 26.81
N MET A 107 3.27 -0.28 26.66
CA MET A 107 4.19 -1.31 26.16
C MET A 107 4.25 -1.36 24.63
N VAL A 108 3.28 -0.70 23.96
CA VAL A 108 3.21 -0.62 22.51
C VAL A 108 3.90 0.65 22.05
N SER A 109 4.93 0.49 21.21
CA SER A 109 5.72 1.60 20.70
C SER A 109 4.94 2.42 19.66
N GLY A 110 4.23 3.45 20.14
CA GLY A 110 3.53 4.41 19.29
C GLY A 110 2.42 3.79 18.44
N ASN A 111 2.19 4.34 17.24
CA ASN A 111 1.16 3.89 16.31
C ASN A 111 1.71 2.84 15.35
N ILE A 112 1.97 1.63 15.85
CA ILE A 112 2.49 0.52 15.03
C ILE A 112 1.58 0.17 13.84
N PHE A 113 0.28 0.42 13.98
CA PHE A 113 -0.68 0.38 12.89
C PHE A 113 -0.26 1.26 11.69
N LEU A 114 0.14 2.49 11.97
CA LEU A 114 0.54 3.45 10.94
C LEU A 114 1.90 3.10 10.33
N TYR A 115 2.78 2.41 11.05
CA TYR A 115 4.11 2.06 10.54
C TYR A 115 4.03 1.13 9.34
N VAL A 116 3.18 0.09 9.37
CA VAL A 116 3.04 -0.82 8.22
C VAL A 116 2.62 -0.07 6.97
N GLY A 117 1.58 0.77 7.07
CA GLY A 117 1.15 1.61 5.95
C GLY A 117 2.26 2.56 5.49
N THR A 118 2.88 3.27 6.43
CA THR A 118 3.90 4.31 6.14
C THR A 118 5.12 3.73 5.43
N PHE A 119 5.68 2.62 5.90
CA PHE A 119 6.90 2.05 5.33
C PHE A 119 6.65 1.25 4.04
N LEU A 120 5.43 0.76 3.81
CA LEU A 120 5.07 0.06 2.57
C LEU A 120 4.57 1.01 1.47
N MET A 121 4.05 2.19 1.83
CA MET A 121 3.50 3.17 0.89
C MET A 121 4.47 3.60 -0.22
N PRO A 122 5.76 3.88 0.03
CA PRO A 122 6.71 4.22 -1.02
C PRO A 122 6.80 3.14 -2.10
N THR A 123 6.72 1.86 -1.72
CA THR A 123 6.74 0.74 -2.68
C THR A 123 5.48 0.72 -3.52
N LEU A 124 4.31 0.94 -2.93
CA LEU A 124 3.04 1.02 -3.65
C LEU A 124 3.03 2.19 -4.65
N VAL A 125 3.44 3.38 -4.21
CA VAL A 125 3.55 4.57 -5.07
C VAL A 125 4.54 4.32 -6.22
N TYR A 126 5.69 3.74 -5.92
CA TYR A 126 6.68 3.39 -6.94
C TYR A 126 6.15 2.34 -7.93
N SER A 127 5.36 1.37 -7.45
CA SER A 127 4.76 0.33 -8.30
C SER A 127 3.75 0.95 -9.27
N LEU A 128 2.90 1.87 -8.78
CA LEU A 128 2.01 2.66 -9.63
C LEU A 128 2.79 3.50 -10.64
N PHE A 129 3.87 4.16 -10.21
CA PHE A 129 4.73 4.94 -11.10
C PHE A 129 5.34 4.07 -12.21
N VAL A 130 5.84 2.87 -11.89
CA VAL A 130 6.38 1.93 -12.88
C VAL A 130 5.32 1.57 -13.92
N LEU A 131 4.09 1.26 -13.49
CA LEU A 131 2.98 0.95 -14.39
C LEU A 131 2.62 2.15 -15.27
N VAL A 132 2.41 3.33 -14.68
CA VAL A 132 2.07 4.56 -15.41
C VAL A 132 3.16 4.90 -16.41
N SER A 133 4.43 4.84 -16.02
CA SER A 133 5.56 5.14 -16.90
C SER A 133 5.69 4.18 -18.09
N HIS A 134 5.14 2.98 -17.99
CA HIS A 134 5.12 2.01 -19.08
C HIS A 134 3.93 2.19 -20.01
N PHE A 135 2.73 2.41 -19.45
CA PHE A 135 1.50 2.53 -20.22
C PHE A 135 1.26 3.95 -20.77
N THR A 136 2.03 4.94 -20.31
CA THR A 136 1.98 6.32 -20.81
C THR A 136 3.05 6.54 -21.90
N PRO A 137 2.69 6.51 -23.20
CA PRO A 137 3.59 6.86 -24.28
C PRO A 137 4.16 8.28 -24.16
N GLU A 138 5.46 8.40 -24.44
CA GLU A 138 6.26 9.62 -24.29
C GLU A 138 5.90 10.72 -25.31
N ASN A 139 5.22 10.34 -26.41
CA ASN A 139 4.95 11.20 -27.58
C ASN A 139 3.46 11.28 -27.97
N GLN A 140 2.52 11.02 -27.06
CA GLN A 140 1.10 11.28 -27.36
C GLN A 140 0.73 12.71 -26.95
N GLU A 141 0.29 13.51 -27.92
CA GLU A 141 -0.54 14.68 -27.66
C GLU A 141 -1.86 14.19 -27.04
N TYR A 142 -1.87 14.05 -25.72
CA TYR A 142 -3.10 13.76 -25.01
C TYR A 142 -4.03 14.96 -25.15
N LYS A 143 -5.17 14.75 -25.82
CA LYS A 143 -6.24 15.75 -25.85
C LYS A 143 -6.68 15.97 -24.40
N ALA A 144 -6.38 17.14 -23.85
CA ALA A 144 -6.64 17.48 -22.45
C ALA A 144 -8.07 17.13 -22.00
N TRP A 145 -9.04 17.29 -22.91
CA TRP A 145 -10.45 16.94 -22.68
C TRP A 145 -10.70 15.45 -22.40
N VAL A 146 -9.96 14.53 -23.02
CA VAL A 146 -10.10 13.08 -22.78
C VAL A 146 -9.56 12.73 -21.39
N ASN A 147 -8.41 13.29 -21.01
CA ASN A 147 -7.86 13.10 -19.66
C ASN A 147 -8.78 13.72 -18.61
N PHE A 148 -9.40 14.86 -18.90
CA PHE A 148 -10.37 15.52 -18.02
C PHE A 148 -11.63 14.68 -17.81
N ILE A 149 -12.20 14.11 -18.89
CA ILE A 149 -13.34 13.20 -18.81
C ILE A 149 -12.98 11.94 -18.01
N ILE A 150 -11.78 11.37 -18.20
CA ILE A 150 -11.35 10.19 -17.44
C ILE A 150 -11.15 10.55 -15.97
N ALA A 151 -10.52 11.69 -15.67
CA ALA A 151 -10.25 12.15 -14.32
C ALA A 151 -11.53 12.46 -13.53
N ILE A 152 -12.58 12.96 -14.18
CA ILE A 152 -13.91 13.17 -13.58
C ILE A 152 -14.73 11.88 -13.59
N GLY A 153 -14.60 11.07 -14.63
CA GLY A 153 -15.32 9.82 -14.82
C GLY A 153 -14.98 8.78 -13.78
N ILE A 154 -13.71 8.63 -13.40
CA ILE A 154 -13.29 7.64 -12.39
C ILE A 154 -13.95 7.91 -11.01
N PRO A 155 -13.91 9.14 -10.45
CA PRO A 155 -14.64 9.48 -9.23
C PRO A 155 -16.15 9.31 -9.34
N ILE A 156 -16.76 9.74 -10.46
CA ILE A 156 -18.21 9.62 -10.67
C ILE A 156 -18.63 8.15 -10.75
N VAL A 157 -17.92 7.33 -11.51
CA VAL A 157 -18.19 5.89 -11.62
C VAL A 157 -17.96 5.21 -10.27
N GLY A 158 -16.90 5.57 -9.55
CA GLY A 158 -16.66 5.09 -8.19
C GLY A 158 -17.80 5.45 -7.23
N TYR A 159 -18.25 6.71 -7.26
CA TYR A 159 -19.40 7.17 -6.49
C TYR A 159 -20.66 6.39 -6.85
N LEU A 160 -21.04 6.35 -8.13
CA LEU A 160 -22.22 5.60 -8.59
C LEU A 160 -22.15 4.11 -8.24
N PHE A 161 -20.97 3.50 -8.34
CA PHE A 161 -20.75 2.11 -7.91
C PHE A 161 -21.04 1.94 -6.42
N THR A 162 -20.48 2.80 -5.56
CA THR A 162 -20.74 2.76 -4.11
C THR A 162 -22.18 3.10 -3.72
N GLN A 163 -22.88 3.91 -4.52
CA GLN A 163 -24.26 4.33 -4.25
C GLN A 163 -25.32 3.36 -4.74
N ILE A 164 -25.08 2.77 -5.90
CA ILE A 164 -26.13 2.04 -6.64
C ILE A 164 -25.83 0.55 -6.59
N ILE A 165 -24.61 0.15 -6.92
CA ILE A 165 -24.26 -1.26 -7.10
C ILE A 165 -23.95 -1.94 -5.77
N LEU A 166 -23.23 -1.26 -4.88
CA LEU A 166 -22.81 -1.80 -3.60
C LEU A 166 -23.97 -2.00 -2.60
N PRO A 167 -24.96 -1.08 -2.49
CA PRO A 167 -26.11 -1.24 -1.59
C PRO A 167 -27.12 -2.30 -2.05
N LEU A 168 -27.14 -2.62 -3.35
CA LEU A 168 -27.88 -3.77 -3.88
C LEU A 168 -27.28 -5.10 -3.43
N TRP A 169 -26.01 -5.10 -2.98
CA TRP A 169 -25.32 -6.29 -2.48
C TRP A 169 -25.36 -6.39 -0.95
N GLN A 170 -25.25 -5.27 -0.21
CA GLN A 170 -25.50 -5.19 1.24
C GLN A 170 -25.98 -3.79 1.68
N PRO A 171 -27.04 -3.65 2.52
CA PRO A 171 -27.48 -2.36 3.02
C PRO A 171 -26.46 -1.80 4.03
N PHE A 172 -25.88 -0.63 3.75
CA PHE A 172 -24.85 0.01 4.59
C PHE A 172 -25.41 1.08 5.54
N ASP A 173 -24.76 1.19 6.70
CA ASP A 173 -25.16 1.92 7.91
C ASP A 173 -24.79 3.43 7.90
N TRP A 174 -25.27 4.19 8.89
CA TRP A 174 -25.38 5.67 9.01
C TRP A 174 -24.10 6.54 8.84
N GLY A 175 -22.91 5.98 8.55
CA GLY A 175 -21.64 6.72 8.35
C GLY A 175 -21.42 7.33 6.96
N PHE A 176 -22.40 7.14 6.08
CA PHE A 176 -22.39 7.47 4.66
C PHE A 176 -22.13 8.96 4.34
N SER A 177 -22.75 9.87 5.09
CA SER A 177 -22.64 11.32 4.83
C SER A 177 -21.21 11.83 5.01
N VAL A 178 -20.48 11.29 6.00
CA VAL A 178 -19.08 11.63 6.25
C VAL A 178 -18.18 11.12 5.11
N HIS A 179 -18.44 9.91 4.62
CA HIS A 179 -17.67 9.33 3.50
C HIS A 179 -17.92 10.09 2.19
N ALA A 180 -19.17 10.49 1.93
CA ALA A 180 -19.52 11.30 0.76
C ALA A 180 -18.83 12.69 0.79
N MET A 181 -18.79 13.35 1.96
CA MET A 181 -18.11 14.63 2.14
C MET A 181 -16.61 14.51 1.86
N VAL A 182 -15.96 13.45 2.38
CA VAL A 182 -14.54 13.19 2.18
C VAL A 182 -14.23 12.93 0.70
N ILE A 183 -15.04 12.10 0.03
CA ILE A 183 -14.89 11.83 -1.41
C ILE A 183 -15.07 13.12 -2.21
N LEU A 184 -16.04 13.96 -1.88
CA LEU A 184 -16.28 15.24 -2.57
C LEU A 184 -15.09 16.19 -2.41
N VAL A 185 -14.52 16.31 -1.21
CA VAL A 185 -13.33 17.13 -0.96
C VAL A 185 -12.11 16.60 -1.72
N ILE A 186 -11.89 15.27 -1.73
CA ILE A 186 -10.82 14.65 -2.52
C ILE A 186 -11.01 14.93 -4.01
N THR A 187 -12.24 14.78 -4.51
CA THR A 187 -12.56 15.00 -5.92
C THR A 187 -12.38 16.47 -6.31
N ALA A 188 -12.83 17.41 -5.47
CA ALA A 188 -12.64 18.85 -5.67
C ALA A 188 -11.15 19.24 -5.66
N THR A 189 -10.37 18.66 -4.76
CA THR A 189 -8.92 18.88 -4.67
C THR A 189 -8.20 18.35 -5.91
N LEU A 190 -8.59 17.15 -6.38
CA LEU A 190 -8.06 16.58 -7.62
C LEU A 190 -8.41 17.45 -8.83
N VAL A 191 -9.67 17.88 -8.96
CA VAL A 191 -10.10 18.78 -10.04
C VAL A 191 -9.30 20.09 -10.01
N PHE A 192 -9.08 20.69 -8.83
CA PHE A 192 -8.28 21.91 -8.68
C PHE A 192 -6.80 21.73 -9.08
N ILE A 193 -6.19 20.58 -8.77
CA ILE A 193 -4.78 20.31 -9.11
C ILE A 193 -4.58 20.09 -10.63
N PHE A 194 -5.62 19.63 -11.34
CA PHE A 194 -5.58 19.33 -12.78
C PHE A 194 -6.29 20.39 -13.66
N SER A 195 -6.81 21.47 -13.07
CA SER A 195 -7.35 22.66 -13.75
C SER A 195 -6.31 23.76 -13.84
#